data_AF-A0A3Q7HCT3-F1
#
_entry.id   AF-A0A3Q7HCT3-F1
#
_cell.length_a   1.000
_cell.length_b   1.000
_cell.length_c   1.000
_cell.angle_alpha   90.00
_cell.angle_beta   90.00
_cell.angle_gamma   90.00
#
_symmetry.space_group_name_H-M   'P 1'
#
loop_
_entity.id
_entity.type
_entity.pdbx_description
1 polymer ?
#
loop_
_entity_poly.entity_id
_entity_poly.type
_entity_poly.pdbx_seq_one_letter_code
_entity_poly.pdbx_strand_id
1 'polypeptide(L)'
;MLLSSFSKLNIEVDWFAPADNVFKLNTDGAILQGKHSGSIGGAMRYSLGNFIIGFSRKIVTYSHVMAELQALYTGLEIALERNISALEVEVVSTKVIEHFKYVHPNYQSIVESCRFPLRRLGNLVVRHNFRQGNRLADSLAMEGMLLDMKNEDYILLVAPSAARPNLLADKNGEATTRTIFLSTCTKLAIHGNLNIICNGVTTNNI
;
A
#
# COMPACT_ATOMS: atom_id res chain seq x y z
N MET A 1 1.84 -10.29 34.17
CA MET A 1 1.79 -9.39 32.99
C MET A 1 1.14 -10.11 31.79
N LEU A 2 -0.08 -10.64 31.95
CA LEU A 2 -0.83 -11.39 30.91
C LEU A 2 -2.08 -10.65 30.41
N LEU A 3 -2.44 -9.53 31.06
CA LEU A 3 -3.64 -8.76 30.76
C LEU A 3 -3.48 -7.85 29.53
N SER A 4 -2.25 -7.50 29.15
CA SER A 4 -2.00 -6.60 28.01
C SER A 4 -2.20 -7.27 26.65
N SER A 5 -2.01 -8.59 26.53
CA SER A 5 -2.12 -9.30 25.25
C SER A 5 -3.56 -9.44 24.74
N PHE A 6 -4.55 -9.41 25.64
CA PHE A 6 -5.98 -9.50 25.31
C PHE A 6 -6.66 -8.13 25.21
N SER A 7 -5.95 -7.05 25.57
CA SER A 7 -6.48 -5.70 25.46
C SER A 7 -6.71 -5.33 23.99
N LYS A 8 -7.85 -4.73 23.71
CA LYS A 8 -8.25 -4.26 22.39
C LYS A 8 -8.36 -2.75 22.41
N LEU A 9 -7.93 -2.13 21.32
CA LEU A 9 -8.07 -0.70 21.07
C LEU A 9 -9.00 -0.49 19.88
N ASN A 10 -9.80 0.58 19.95
CA ASN A 10 -10.51 1.09 18.78
C ASN A 10 -9.58 2.10 18.11
N ILE A 11 -9.22 1.81 16.87
CA ILE A 11 -8.34 2.63 16.05
C ILE A 11 -9.21 3.29 14.98
N GLU A 12 -9.15 4.61 14.90
CA GLU A 12 -9.67 5.32 13.73
C GLU A 12 -8.68 5.15 12.58
N VAL A 13 -9.21 4.71 11.44
CA VAL A 13 -8.45 4.38 10.26
C VAL A 13 -8.91 5.27 9.11
N ASP A 14 -8.04 6.16 8.70
CA ASP A 14 -8.18 7.03 7.53
C ASP A 14 -6.96 6.88 6.59
N TRP A 15 -7.01 7.65 5.51
CA TRP A 15 -5.83 7.90 4.68
C TRP A 15 -5.19 9.23 5.10
N PHE A 16 -3.92 9.17 5.50
CA PHE A 16 -3.14 10.37 5.81
C PHE A 16 -2.52 10.95 4.54
N ALA A 17 -2.91 12.19 4.22
CA ALA A 17 -2.25 12.96 3.18
C ALA A 17 -0.75 13.15 3.46
N PRO A 18 0.12 13.09 2.43
CA PRO A 18 1.52 13.45 2.60
C PRO A 18 1.65 14.95 2.88
N ALA A 19 2.81 15.34 3.41
CA ALA A 19 3.17 16.75 3.56
C ALA A 19 3.20 17.49 2.20
N ASP A 20 3.17 18.81 2.23
CA ASP A 20 3.35 19.61 1.02
C ASP A 20 4.71 19.32 0.35
N ASN A 21 4.72 19.29 -0.98
CA ASN A 21 5.89 18.90 -1.80
C ASN A 21 6.30 17.43 -1.68
N VAL A 22 5.43 16.58 -1.11
CA VAL A 22 5.64 15.14 -1.02
C VAL A 22 4.50 14.41 -1.74
N PHE A 23 4.86 13.38 -2.49
CA PHE A 23 3.93 12.45 -3.09
C PHE A 23 3.75 11.24 -2.19
N LYS A 24 2.60 10.57 -2.28
CA LYS A 24 2.33 9.30 -1.61
C LYS A 24 1.93 8.25 -2.62
N LEU A 25 2.69 7.15 -2.69
CA LEU A 25 2.38 5.95 -3.43
C LEU A 25 1.68 4.94 -2.51
N ASN A 26 0.46 4.60 -2.87
CA ASN A 26 -0.31 3.50 -2.29
C ASN A 26 -0.42 2.38 -3.33
N THR A 27 -0.06 1.14 -2.98
CA THR A 27 -0.17 -0.02 -3.88
C THR A 27 -0.97 -1.15 -3.25
N ASP A 28 -1.57 -1.99 -4.08
CA ASP A 28 -2.30 -3.18 -3.65
C ASP A 28 -2.24 -4.28 -4.72
N GLY A 29 -2.30 -5.53 -4.28
CA GLY A 29 -2.38 -6.72 -5.12
C GLY A 29 -3.61 -7.54 -4.78
N ALA A 30 -4.43 -7.85 -5.77
CA ALA A 30 -5.62 -8.68 -5.61
C ALA A 30 -5.42 -10.05 -6.27
N ILE A 31 -6.00 -11.10 -5.69
CA ILE A 31 -6.00 -12.45 -6.26
C ILE A 31 -7.43 -12.98 -6.36
N LEU A 32 -7.73 -13.70 -7.43
CA LEU A 32 -9.00 -14.39 -7.59
C LEU A 32 -8.83 -15.83 -7.10
N GLN A 33 -9.44 -16.17 -5.96
CA GLN A 33 -9.30 -17.50 -5.37
C GLN A 33 -9.70 -18.61 -6.35
N GLY A 34 -8.91 -19.68 -6.37
CA GLY A 34 -9.14 -20.84 -7.24
C GLY A 34 -8.80 -20.60 -8.71
N LYS A 35 -8.31 -19.42 -9.09
CA LYS A 35 -7.79 -19.14 -10.44
C LYS A 35 -6.34 -18.68 -10.35
N HIS A 36 -5.53 -19.02 -11.35
CA HIS A 36 -4.14 -18.58 -11.46
C HIS A 36 -4.07 -17.14 -11.99
N SER A 37 -4.89 -16.25 -11.42
CA SER A 37 -5.13 -14.90 -11.90
C SER A 37 -5.23 -13.96 -10.72
N GLY A 38 -4.54 -12.84 -10.85
CA GLY A 38 -4.65 -11.71 -9.97
C GLY A 38 -4.57 -10.42 -10.75
N SER A 39 -4.46 -9.33 -10.02
CA SER A 39 -4.21 -8.01 -10.57
C SER A 39 -3.43 -7.19 -9.56
N ILE A 40 -2.84 -6.12 -10.05
CA ILE A 40 -2.16 -5.12 -9.25
C ILE A 40 -2.79 -3.77 -9.54
N GLY A 41 -2.71 -2.89 -8.56
CA GLY A 41 -3.08 -1.50 -8.75
C GLY A 41 -2.36 -0.60 -7.77
N GLY A 42 -2.37 0.68 -8.08
CA GLY A 42 -1.82 1.68 -7.19
C GLY A 42 -2.08 3.09 -7.68
N ALA A 43 -1.92 4.04 -6.77
CA ALA A 43 -2.10 5.45 -7.03
C ALA A 43 -0.98 6.24 -6.36
N MET A 44 -0.43 7.21 -7.10
CA MET A 44 0.32 8.30 -6.53
C MET A 44 -0.58 9.53 -6.38
N ARG A 45 -0.52 10.10 -5.19
CA ARG A 45 -1.25 11.32 -4.83
C ARG A 45 -0.28 12.37 -4.32
N TYR A 46 -0.60 13.64 -4.55
CA TYR A 46 0.09 14.77 -3.96
C TYR A 46 -0.63 15.23 -2.68
N SER A 47 -0.20 16.36 -2.09
CA SER A 47 -0.86 16.94 -0.93
C SER A 47 -2.35 17.21 -1.20
N LEU A 48 -3.14 17.21 -0.13
CA LEU A 48 -4.62 17.31 -0.16
C LEU A 48 -5.32 16.19 -0.97
N GLY A 49 -4.64 15.06 -1.18
CA GLY A 49 -5.22 13.90 -1.86
C GLY A 49 -5.38 14.08 -3.37
N ASN A 50 -4.65 15.01 -3.99
CA ASN A 50 -4.72 15.23 -5.43
C ASN A 50 -4.20 14.01 -6.19
N PHE A 51 -5.04 13.41 -7.05
CA PHE A 51 -4.65 12.28 -7.87
C PHE A 51 -3.68 12.73 -8.96
N ILE A 52 -2.51 12.10 -9.03
CA ILE A 52 -1.46 12.43 -10.01
C ILE A 52 -1.39 11.39 -11.10
N ILE A 53 -1.27 10.12 -10.70
CA ILE A 53 -1.20 8.99 -11.61
C ILE A 53 -1.66 7.74 -10.87
N GLY A 54 -2.32 6.84 -11.58
CA GLY A 54 -2.59 5.49 -11.10
C GLY A 54 -2.23 4.46 -12.15
N PHE A 55 -2.26 3.20 -11.74
CA PHE A 55 -2.06 2.06 -12.62
C PHE A 55 -2.95 0.91 -12.19
N SER A 56 -3.29 0.08 -13.17
CA SER A 56 -3.95 -1.21 -12.99
C SER A 56 -3.38 -2.20 -13.99
N ARG A 57 -3.14 -3.45 -13.58
CA ARG A 57 -2.71 -4.50 -14.50
C ARG A 57 -3.17 -5.86 -14.04
N LYS A 58 -3.64 -6.69 -14.96
CA LYS A 58 -3.92 -8.10 -14.71
C LYS A 58 -2.63 -8.90 -14.74
N ILE A 59 -2.46 -9.79 -13.78
CA ILE A 59 -1.26 -10.62 -13.65
C ILE A 59 -1.62 -12.09 -13.47
N VAL A 60 -0.69 -12.96 -13.83
CA VAL A 60 -0.73 -14.38 -13.43
C VAL A 60 0.01 -14.51 -12.11
N THR A 61 -0.68 -14.96 -11.08
CA THR A 61 -0.10 -15.17 -9.76
C THR A 61 -0.91 -16.17 -8.94
N TYR A 62 -0.26 -16.75 -7.96
CA TYR A 62 -0.82 -17.70 -6.99
C TYR A 62 -0.63 -17.19 -5.55
N SER A 63 0.12 -16.11 -5.38
CA SER A 63 0.51 -15.60 -4.07
C SER A 63 0.06 -14.16 -3.95
N HIS A 64 -0.69 -13.89 -2.89
CA HIS A 64 -1.06 -12.53 -2.49
C HIS A 64 0.20 -11.69 -2.25
N VAL A 65 1.23 -12.27 -1.63
CA VAL A 65 2.49 -11.57 -1.36
C VAL A 65 3.22 -11.24 -2.66
N MET A 66 3.19 -12.14 -3.65
CA MET A 66 3.76 -11.87 -4.97
C MET A 66 3.01 -10.75 -5.69
N ALA A 67 1.67 -10.74 -5.63
CA ALA A 67 0.85 -9.67 -6.23
C ALA A 67 1.20 -8.31 -5.62
N GLU A 68 1.30 -8.24 -4.29
CA GLU A 68 1.65 -7.03 -3.55
C GLU A 68 3.07 -6.53 -3.86
N LEU A 69 4.04 -7.45 -3.97
CA LEU A 69 5.41 -7.11 -4.37
C LEU A 69 5.47 -6.61 -5.83
N GLN A 70 4.69 -7.20 -6.73
CA GLN A 70 4.58 -6.72 -8.11
C GLN A 70 3.90 -5.34 -8.20
N ALA A 71 2.87 -5.10 -7.39
CA ALA A 71 2.23 -3.79 -7.29
C ALA A 71 3.21 -2.73 -6.81
N LEU A 72 3.96 -3.02 -5.73
CA LEU A 72 5.01 -2.16 -5.21
C LEU A 72 6.09 -1.87 -6.27
N TYR A 73 6.62 -2.90 -6.91
CA TYR A 73 7.63 -2.74 -7.96
C TYR A 73 7.12 -1.84 -9.10
N THR A 74 5.92 -2.11 -9.61
CA THR A 74 5.31 -1.34 -10.70
C THR A 74 5.14 0.14 -10.31
N GLY A 75 4.61 0.42 -9.12
CA GLY A 75 4.45 1.80 -8.65
C GLY A 75 5.78 2.55 -8.49
N LEU A 76 6.84 1.85 -8.06
CA LEU A 76 8.18 2.41 -7.92
C LEU A 76 8.85 2.69 -9.27
N GLU A 77 8.68 1.82 -10.27
CA GLU A 77 9.19 2.05 -11.63
C GLU A 77 8.50 3.27 -12.26
N ILE A 78 7.17 3.38 -12.13
CA ILE A 78 6.43 4.54 -12.63
C ILE A 78 6.93 5.83 -11.96
N ALA A 79 7.22 5.79 -10.65
CA ALA A 79 7.78 6.96 -9.94
C ALA A 79 9.16 7.35 -10.48
N LEU A 80 10.04 6.36 -10.72
CA LEU A 80 11.35 6.60 -11.34
C LEU A 80 11.23 7.20 -12.75
N GLU A 81 10.45 6.58 -13.62
CA GLU A 81 10.29 7.01 -15.02
C GLU A 81 9.73 8.43 -15.14
N ARG A 82 8.88 8.82 -14.19
CA ARG A 82 8.27 10.14 -14.12
C ARG A 82 9.11 11.17 -13.35
N ASN A 83 10.27 10.79 -12.83
CA ASN A 83 11.11 11.61 -11.95
C ASN A 83 10.36 12.14 -10.71
N ILE A 84 9.39 11.36 -10.21
CA ILE A 84 8.66 11.69 -8.98
C ILE A 84 9.52 11.26 -7.79
N SER A 85 10.27 12.24 -7.28
CA SER A 85 11.05 12.13 -6.04
C SER A 85 10.28 12.75 -4.86
N ALA A 86 10.78 12.62 -3.63
CA ALA A 86 10.05 12.95 -2.40
C ALA A 86 8.75 12.15 -2.26
N LEU A 87 8.90 10.84 -2.06
CA LEU A 87 7.81 9.87 -2.11
C LEU A 87 7.65 9.12 -0.78
N GLU A 88 6.46 9.15 -0.20
CA GLU A 88 6.05 8.20 0.83
C GLU A 88 5.46 6.95 0.17
N VAL A 89 5.78 5.76 0.69
CA VAL A 89 5.31 4.49 0.12
C VAL A 89 4.55 3.68 1.17
N GLU A 90 3.33 3.29 0.84
CA GLU A 90 2.44 2.52 1.69
C GLU A 90 1.92 1.27 0.97
N VAL A 91 1.98 0.13 1.67
CA VAL A 91 1.45 -1.18 1.24
C VAL A 91 0.54 -1.74 2.33
N VAL A 92 -0.37 -2.64 1.98
CA VAL A 92 -1.31 -3.23 2.96
C VAL A 92 -0.80 -4.52 3.61
N SER A 93 0.24 -5.12 3.06
CA SER A 93 0.77 -6.40 3.54
C SER A 93 2.05 -6.22 4.36
N THR A 94 2.00 -6.54 5.67
CA THR A 94 3.22 -6.56 6.51
C THR A 94 4.24 -7.57 6.01
N LYS A 95 3.81 -8.63 5.31
CA LYS A 95 4.70 -9.64 4.71
C LYS A 95 5.64 -9.05 3.66
N VAL A 96 5.17 -8.07 2.89
CA VAL A 96 6.03 -7.32 1.96
C VAL A 96 7.18 -6.65 2.71
N ILE A 97 6.87 -5.96 3.81
CA ILE A 97 7.85 -5.25 4.63
C ILE A 97 8.82 -6.23 5.31
N GLU A 98 8.30 -7.34 5.84
CA GLU A 98 9.10 -8.42 6.44
C GLU A 98 10.10 -9.01 5.44
N HIS A 99 9.73 -9.18 4.18
CA HIS A 99 10.62 -9.73 3.14
C HIS A 99 11.77 -8.81 2.74
N PHE A 100 11.68 -7.50 3.00
CA PHE A 100 12.84 -6.62 2.86
C PHE A 100 13.91 -6.88 3.93
N LYS A 101 13.52 -7.43 5.10
CA LYS A 101 14.42 -7.84 6.19
C LYS A 101 14.89 -9.29 6.04
N TYR A 102 13.96 -10.21 5.81
CA TYR A 102 14.21 -11.65 5.69
C TYR A 102 13.52 -12.20 4.44
N VAL A 103 14.26 -12.22 3.34
CA VAL A 103 13.72 -12.59 2.04
C VAL A 103 13.53 -14.11 1.93
N HIS A 104 12.33 -14.55 1.56
CA HIS A 104 12.08 -15.93 1.22
C HIS A 104 12.57 -16.19 -0.23
N PRO A 105 13.19 -17.34 -0.55
CA PRO A 105 13.73 -17.62 -1.90
C PRO A 105 12.73 -17.36 -3.04
N ASN A 106 11.47 -17.76 -2.88
CA ASN A 106 10.40 -17.53 -3.87
C ASN A 106 10.14 -16.05 -4.21
N TYR A 107 10.56 -15.11 -3.37
CA TYR A 107 10.36 -13.68 -3.57
C TYR A 107 11.67 -12.91 -3.78
N GLN A 108 12.82 -13.60 -3.84
CA GLN A 108 14.13 -12.96 -3.89
C GLN A 108 14.27 -12.03 -5.09
N SER A 109 13.95 -12.50 -6.30
CA SER A 109 14.08 -11.70 -7.52
C SER A 109 13.26 -10.40 -7.49
N ILE A 110 11.99 -10.47 -7.07
CA ILE A 110 11.13 -9.28 -7.03
C ILE A 110 11.52 -8.33 -5.89
N VAL A 111 11.97 -8.84 -4.74
CA VAL A 111 12.46 -8.00 -3.64
C VAL A 111 13.73 -7.25 -4.04
N GLU A 112 14.67 -7.90 -4.73
CA GLU A 112 15.85 -7.20 -5.27
C GLU A 112 15.47 -6.16 -6.32
N SER A 113 14.48 -6.47 -7.16
CA SER A 113 13.95 -5.54 -8.16
C SER A 113 13.34 -4.29 -7.52
N CYS A 114 12.63 -4.43 -6.38
CA CYS A 114 12.14 -3.28 -5.61
C CYS A 114 13.25 -2.48 -4.92
N ARG A 115 14.35 -3.11 -4.51
CA ARG A 115 15.43 -2.42 -3.78
C ARG A 115 16.15 -1.38 -4.64
N PHE A 116 16.28 -1.61 -5.95
CA PHE A 116 16.90 -0.66 -6.87
C PHE A 116 16.17 0.71 -6.90
N PRO A 117 14.87 0.80 -7.24
CA PRO A 117 14.15 2.05 -7.26
C PRO A 117 14.01 2.69 -5.87
N LEU A 118 13.82 1.89 -4.81
CA LEU A 118 13.78 2.42 -3.43
C LEU A 118 15.06 3.19 -3.08
N ARG A 119 16.24 2.68 -3.46
CA ARG A 119 17.52 3.39 -3.26
C ARG A 119 17.62 4.63 -4.15
N ARG A 120 17.29 4.50 -5.44
CA ARG A 120 17.39 5.58 -6.43
C ARG A 120 16.47 6.77 -6.11
N LEU A 121 15.31 6.52 -5.51
CA LEU A 121 14.34 7.54 -5.11
C LEU A 121 14.62 8.16 -3.73
N GLY A 122 15.82 7.95 -3.17
CA GLY A 122 16.24 8.58 -1.92
C GLY A 122 16.10 7.69 -0.68
N ASN A 123 16.39 6.39 -0.81
CA ASN A 123 16.30 5.40 0.28
C ASN A 123 14.92 5.36 0.94
N LEU A 124 13.89 5.24 0.11
CA LEU A 124 12.50 5.26 0.55
C LEU A 124 12.21 4.13 1.54
N VAL A 125 11.41 4.46 2.57
CA VAL A 125 10.92 3.50 3.56
C VAL A 125 9.50 3.09 3.18
N VAL A 126 9.29 1.78 3.01
CA VAL A 126 7.96 1.19 2.79
C VAL A 126 7.26 1.01 4.14
N ARG A 127 6.07 1.59 4.28
CA ARG A 127 5.24 1.52 5.49
C ARG A 127 3.99 0.71 5.26
N HIS A 128 3.44 0.19 6.36
CA HIS A 128 2.15 -0.48 6.32
C HIS A 128 1.03 0.54 6.46
N ASN A 129 -0.02 0.40 5.66
CA ASN A 129 -1.32 1.01 5.92
C ASN A 129 -2.42 -0.06 5.99
N PHE A 130 -3.50 0.22 6.69
CA PHE A 130 -4.67 -0.64 6.66
C PHE A 130 -5.34 -0.60 5.29
N ARG A 131 -5.99 -1.69 4.90
CA ARG A 131 -6.79 -1.74 3.68
C ARG A 131 -7.85 -0.62 3.61
N GLN A 132 -8.44 -0.24 4.76
CA GLN A 132 -9.37 0.88 4.83
C GLN A 132 -8.74 2.25 4.48
N GLY A 133 -7.47 2.46 4.83
CA GLY A 133 -6.68 3.63 4.42
C GLY A 133 -6.04 3.48 3.03
N ASN A 134 -6.22 2.33 2.37
CA ASN A 134 -5.66 2.01 1.05
C ASN A 134 -6.75 1.77 -0.01
N ARG A 135 -8.00 2.17 0.25
CA ARG A 135 -9.18 1.86 -0.57
C ARG A 135 -9.02 2.23 -2.05
N LEU A 136 -8.34 3.34 -2.32
CA LEU A 136 -8.09 3.77 -3.70
C LEU A 136 -7.23 2.75 -4.48
N ALA A 137 -6.13 2.29 -3.91
CA ALA A 137 -5.25 1.31 -4.55
C ALA A 137 -5.92 -0.07 -4.66
N ASP A 138 -6.67 -0.49 -3.63
CA ASP A 138 -7.49 -1.70 -3.66
C ASP A 138 -8.52 -1.66 -4.81
N SER A 139 -9.24 -0.54 -4.95
CA SER A 139 -10.18 -0.32 -6.05
C SER A 139 -9.51 -0.40 -7.42
N LEU A 140 -8.30 0.15 -7.57
CA LEU A 140 -7.55 0.08 -8.82
C LEU A 140 -7.03 -1.34 -9.11
N ALA A 141 -6.65 -2.09 -8.08
CA ALA A 141 -6.32 -3.50 -8.25
C ALA A 141 -7.56 -4.29 -8.71
N MET A 142 -8.72 -4.04 -8.10
CA MET A 142 -9.98 -4.68 -8.52
C MET A 142 -10.39 -4.34 -9.96
N GLU A 143 -10.23 -3.09 -10.40
CA GLU A 143 -10.41 -2.69 -11.81
C GLU A 143 -9.46 -3.48 -12.74
N GLY A 144 -8.22 -3.71 -12.30
CA GLY A 144 -7.25 -4.52 -13.03
C GLY A 144 -7.70 -5.96 -13.31
N MET A 145 -8.62 -6.53 -12.52
CA MET A 145 -9.18 -7.87 -12.78
C MET A 145 -10.03 -7.93 -14.05
N LEU A 146 -10.67 -6.80 -14.39
CA LEU A 146 -11.56 -6.66 -15.54
C LEU A 146 -10.80 -6.46 -16.85
N LEU A 147 -9.51 -6.11 -16.77
CA LEU A 147 -8.66 -5.94 -17.94
C LEU A 147 -8.37 -7.28 -18.61
N ASP A 148 -8.10 -7.25 -19.91
CA ASP A 148 -7.50 -8.37 -20.62
C ASP A 148 -6.04 -8.55 -20.18
N MET A 149 -5.54 -9.78 -20.23
CA MET A 149 -4.11 -10.03 -19.96
C MET A 149 -3.27 -9.43 -21.08
N LYS A 150 -2.72 -8.25 -20.82
CA LYS A 150 -1.69 -7.59 -21.62
C LYS A 150 -0.46 -7.39 -20.75
N ASN A 151 0.73 -7.46 -21.35
CA ASN A 151 2.00 -7.26 -20.65
C ASN A 151 2.30 -5.78 -20.34
N GLU A 152 1.30 -4.89 -20.43
CA GLU A 152 1.44 -3.45 -20.28
C GLU A 152 0.62 -2.93 -19.10
N ASP A 153 1.15 -1.94 -18.40
CA ASP A 153 0.44 -1.26 -17.33
C ASP A 153 -0.63 -0.33 -17.91
N TYR A 154 -1.85 -0.42 -17.39
CA TYR A 154 -2.89 0.55 -17.74
C TYR A 154 -2.71 1.82 -16.91
N ILE A 155 -2.00 2.80 -17.48
CA ILE A 155 -1.69 4.07 -16.83
C ILE A 155 -2.91 5.00 -16.86
N LEU A 156 -3.26 5.51 -15.68
CA LEU A 156 -4.41 6.37 -15.44
C LEU A 156 -3.93 7.77 -15.02
N LEU A 157 -4.16 8.78 -15.86
CA LEU A 157 -3.90 10.18 -15.51
C LEU A 157 -5.09 10.84 -14.78
N VAL A 158 -6.24 10.16 -14.79
CA VAL A 158 -7.46 10.59 -14.11
C VAL A 158 -8.04 9.37 -13.38
N ALA A 159 -8.48 9.57 -12.13
CA ALA A 159 -9.11 8.50 -11.38
C ALA A 159 -10.37 7.97 -12.12
N PRO A 160 -10.48 6.65 -12.34
CA PRO A 160 -11.64 6.05 -12.98
C PRO A 160 -12.90 6.24 -12.11
N SER A 161 -14.07 6.23 -12.74
CA SER A 161 -15.35 6.54 -12.07
C SER A 161 -15.60 5.69 -10.84
N ALA A 162 -15.26 4.40 -10.87
CA ALA A 162 -15.46 3.50 -9.72
C ALA A 162 -14.54 3.83 -8.53
N ALA A 163 -13.37 4.44 -8.79
CA ALA A 163 -12.39 4.77 -7.76
C ALA A 163 -12.56 6.19 -7.19
N ARG A 164 -13.31 7.07 -7.87
CA ARG A 164 -13.56 8.46 -7.44
C ARG A 164 -14.20 8.58 -6.05
N PRO A 165 -15.17 7.75 -5.65
CA PRO A 165 -15.71 7.82 -4.30
C PRO A 165 -14.64 7.63 -3.23
N ASN A 166 -13.70 6.68 -3.43
CA ASN A 166 -12.60 6.46 -2.49
C ASN A 166 -11.66 7.66 -2.43
N LEU A 167 -11.36 8.28 -3.58
CA LEU A 167 -10.56 9.50 -3.63
C LEU A 167 -11.23 10.66 -2.88
N LEU A 168 -12.55 10.83 -3.03
CA LEU A 168 -13.30 11.87 -2.33
C LEU A 168 -13.39 11.61 -0.82
N ALA A 169 -13.63 10.37 -0.41
CA ALA A 169 -13.64 9.98 0.99
C ALA A 169 -12.31 10.30 1.68
N ASP A 170 -11.19 9.97 1.02
CA ASP A 170 -9.85 10.27 1.52
C ASP A 170 -9.61 11.79 1.60
N LYS A 171 -10.10 12.57 0.63
CA LYS A 171 -10.02 14.05 0.66
C LYS A 171 -10.86 14.68 1.77
N ASN A 172 -11.98 14.07 2.12
CA ASN A 172 -12.88 14.54 3.16
C ASN A 172 -12.47 14.05 4.57
N GLY A 173 -11.41 13.24 4.69
CA GLY A 173 -10.97 12.68 5.95
C GLY A 173 -11.94 11.64 6.52
N GLU A 174 -12.64 10.88 5.67
CA GLU A 174 -13.58 9.85 6.12
C GLU A 174 -12.87 8.65 6.75
N ALA A 175 -12.90 8.60 8.08
CA ALA A 175 -12.33 7.52 8.86
C ALA A 175 -13.30 6.35 9.07
N THR A 176 -12.73 5.16 9.30
CA THR A 176 -13.46 3.96 9.74
C THR A 176 -12.89 3.47 11.06
N THR A 177 -13.73 2.95 11.95
CA THR A 177 -13.24 2.39 13.22
C THR A 177 -12.88 0.92 13.06
N ARG A 178 -11.71 0.52 13.56
CA ARG A 178 -11.25 -0.87 13.62
C ARG A 178 -10.84 -1.25 15.03
N THR A 179 -11.43 -2.32 15.56
CA THR A 179 -11.00 -2.88 16.85
C THR A 179 -9.85 -3.86 16.64
N ILE A 180 -8.71 -3.62 17.30
CA ILE A 180 -7.46 -4.37 17.09
C ILE A 180 -6.85 -4.73 18.45
N PHE A 181 -6.22 -5.91 18.56
CA PHE A 181 -5.45 -6.27 19.75
C PHE A 181 -4.22 -5.37 19.90
N LEU A 182 -3.92 -4.93 21.12
CA LEU A 182 -2.77 -4.07 21.42
C LEU A 182 -1.45 -4.66 20.89
N SER A 183 -1.26 -5.97 21.04
CA SER A 183 -0.08 -6.70 20.53
C SER A 183 0.07 -6.59 19.00
N THR A 184 -1.04 -6.48 18.27
CA THR A 184 -1.05 -6.24 16.83
C THR A 184 -0.78 -4.78 16.52
N CYS A 185 -1.34 -3.83 17.29
CA CYS A 185 -1.03 -2.41 17.17
C CYS A 185 0.49 -2.17 17.30
N THR A 186 1.15 -2.73 18.31
CA THR A 186 2.61 -2.57 18.48
C THR A 186 3.40 -3.05 17.26
N LYS A 187 3.02 -4.19 16.67
CA LYS A 187 3.66 -4.69 15.44
C LYS A 187 3.44 -3.74 14.26
N LEU A 188 2.23 -3.22 14.10
CA LEU A 188 1.90 -2.30 13.00
C LEU A 188 2.58 -0.94 13.18
N ALA A 189 2.77 -0.46 14.41
CA ALA A 189 3.56 0.73 14.71
C ALA A 189 5.02 0.58 14.27
N ILE A 190 5.63 -0.59 14.53
CA ILE A 190 6.99 -0.93 14.05
C ILE A 190 7.07 -0.91 12.51
N HIS A 191 5.98 -1.26 11.83
CA HIS A 191 5.86 -1.17 10.38
C HIS A 191 5.45 0.23 9.87
N GLY A 192 5.48 1.25 10.73
CA GLY A 192 5.24 2.64 10.36
C GLY A 192 3.79 2.99 10.06
N ASN A 193 2.83 2.20 10.57
CA ASN A 193 1.42 2.48 10.36
C ASN A 193 0.99 3.76 11.11
N LEU A 194 0.75 4.84 10.35
CA LEU A 194 0.39 6.15 10.88
C LEU A 194 -0.93 6.12 11.66
N ASN A 195 -1.93 5.34 11.22
CA ASN A 195 -3.19 5.17 11.94
C ASN A 195 -2.97 4.65 13.36
N ILE A 196 -1.97 3.81 13.58
CA ILE A 196 -1.63 3.32 14.92
C ILE A 196 -0.85 4.35 15.73
N ILE A 197 0.15 4.97 15.11
CA ILE A 197 1.06 5.92 15.77
C ILE A 197 0.31 7.16 16.22
N CYS A 198 -0.57 7.71 15.37
CA CYS A 198 -1.38 8.89 15.67
C CYS A 198 -2.46 8.64 16.73
N ASN A 199 -2.90 7.38 16.90
CA ASN A 199 -3.80 6.96 17.98
C ASN A 199 -3.05 6.71 19.32
N GLY A 200 -1.80 7.18 19.45
CA GLY A 200 -1.05 7.20 20.72
C GLY A 200 -0.35 5.88 21.09
N VAL A 201 -0.34 4.88 20.20
CA VAL A 201 0.39 3.63 20.43
C VAL A 201 1.85 3.82 20.03
N THR A 202 2.72 4.06 21.02
CA THR A 202 4.16 4.23 20.81
C THR A 202 4.94 2.92 20.98
N THR A 203 6.10 2.82 20.34
CA THR A 203 7.05 1.71 20.48
C THR A 203 7.73 1.66 21.85
N ASN A 204 7.44 2.61 22.75
CA ASN A 204 8.01 2.64 24.11
C ASN A 204 7.20 1.82 25.12
N ASN A 205 6.07 1.24 24.71
CA ASN A 205 5.31 0.22 25.46
C ASN A 205 5.79 -1.21 25.14
N ILE A 206 7.05 -1.36 24.69
CA ILE A 206 7.71 -2.63 24.34
C ILE A 206 8.60 -3.06 25.50
#